data_AF-A0A089YMW4-F1
#
_entry.id   AF-A0A089YMW4-F1
#
_cell.length_a   1.000
_cell.length_b   1.000
_cell.length_c   1.000
_cell.angle_alpha   90.00
_cell.angle_beta   90.00
_cell.angle_gamma   90.00
#
_symmetry.space_group_name_H-M   'P 1'
#
loop_
_entity.id
_entity.type
_entity.pdbx_description
1 polymer ?
#
loop_
_entity_poly.entity_id
_entity_poly.type
_entity_poly.pdbx_seq_one_letter_code
_entity_poly.pdbx_strand_id
1 'polypeptide(L)'
;MAALNTQTVDAFKSQQNAIVEQWLAGLEASGATRNIKEAELQQQSSELLNQLIIALETCQTHNIAGSQWADVRQVLEKLSHSRALLGHDSHQTAHFIFALKRPLFAVLQAAYASQPAELAEQLLLVSDLLDGLGMHTIRTFQKSREMVIKRQQEELLELSTPVVKLWEGVLALPMIGTLDSQRTQVVMESLLQRIVDTGSEIAIIDITGVPTVDTLVAQHLLKTVTAIRLMGADCIISGVRPQIAQTIVHLGLDLQGVVTKANLADALALALRRLNLTVSKAD
;
A
#
# COMPACT_ATOMS: atom_id res chain seq x y z
N MET A 1 24.95 8.62 26.07
CA MET A 1 24.06 7.75 26.88
C MET A 1 24.88 6.55 27.30
N ALA A 2 24.87 6.22 28.59
CA ALA A 2 25.61 5.07 29.13
C ALA A 2 25.19 3.77 28.43
N ALA A 3 26.14 2.85 28.26
CA ALA A 3 25.89 1.49 27.76
C ALA A 3 25.31 0.63 28.88
N LEU A 4 24.57 -0.44 28.54
CA LEU A 4 24.23 -1.46 29.53
C LEU A 4 25.51 -2.12 30.02
N ASN A 5 25.56 -2.40 31.32
CA ASN A 5 26.72 -3.04 31.94
C ASN A 5 26.84 -4.49 31.46
N THR A 6 28.06 -5.03 31.40
CA THR A 6 28.30 -6.43 31.05
C THR A 6 27.50 -7.39 31.94
N GLN A 7 27.41 -7.09 33.24
CA GLN A 7 26.60 -7.85 34.20
C GLN A 7 25.11 -7.92 33.80
N THR A 8 24.53 -6.84 33.25
CA THR A 8 23.15 -6.85 32.73
C THR A 8 23.01 -7.83 31.57
N VAL A 9 23.94 -7.77 30.61
CA VAL A 9 23.91 -8.62 29.41
C VAL A 9 24.11 -10.09 29.79
N ASP A 10 25.05 -10.39 30.69
CA ASP A 10 25.29 -11.74 31.22
C ASP A 10 24.08 -12.29 31.99
N ALA A 11 23.38 -11.43 32.75
CA ALA A 11 22.16 -11.81 33.46
C ALA A 11 21.02 -12.17 32.47
N PHE A 12 20.85 -11.39 31.39
CA PHE A 12 19.86 -11.73 30.36
C PHE A 12 20.20 -13.02 29.62
N LYS A 13 21.48 -13.23 29.31
CA LYS A 13 21.96 -14.45 28.64
C LYS A 13 21.75 -15.70 29.49
N SER A 14 22.08 -15.62 30.77
CA SER A 14 21.92 -16.76 31.70
C SER A 14 20.46 -17.10 32.01
N GLN A 15 19.54 -16.12 31.92
CA GLN A 15 18.11 -16.31 32.22
C GLN A 15 17.20 -16.28 30.98
N GLN A 16 17.75 -16.48 29.77
CA GLN A 16 17.00 -16.34 28.51
C GLN A 16 15.71 -17.18 28.47
N ASN A 17 15.77 -18.45 28.88
CA ASN A 17 14.61 -19.34 28.90
C ASN A 17 13.52 -18.85 29.86
N ALA A 18 13.91 -18.42 31.06
CA ALA A 18 12.97 -17.89 32.06
C ALA A 18 12.33 -16.58 31.61
N ILE A 19 13.10 -15.71 30.93
CA ILE A 19 12.58 -14.47 30.34
C ILE A 19 11.51 -14.78 29.30
N VAL A 20 11.77 -15.71 28.37
CA VAL A 20 10.79 -16.08 27.33
C VAL A 20 9.53 -16.68 27.96
N GLU A 21 9.67 -17.59 28.91
CA GLU A 21 8.53 -18.22 29.58
C GLU A 21 7.64 -17.19 30.29
N GLN A 22 8.23 -16.30 31.09
CA GLN A 22 7.49 -15.23 31.76
C GLN A 22 6.87 -14.22 30.79
N TRP A 23 7.56 -13.94 29.68
CA TRP A 23 7.05 -13.05 28.66
C TRP A 23 5.82 -13.64 27.96
N LEU A 24 5.88 -14.90 27.56
CA LEU A 24 4.74 -15.61 26.94
C LEU A 24 3.53 -15.66 27.89
N ALA A 25 3.75 -16.00 29.16
CA ALA A 25 2.70 -15.99 30.18
C ALA A 25 2.07 -14.59 30.34
N GLY A 26 2.88 -13.53 30.32
CA GLY A 26 2.40 -12.14 30.37
C GLY A 26 1.58 -11.73 29.14
N LEU A 27 1.98 -12.19 27.96
CA LEU A 27 1.26 -11.94 26.70
C LEU A 27 -0.09 -12.65 26.69
N GLU A 28 -0.13 -13.92 27.11
CA GLU A 28 -1.37 -14.70 27.20
C GLU A 28 -2.36 -14.06 28.17
N ALA A 29 -1.91 -13.68 29.37
CA ALA A 29 -2.75 -13.03 30.38
C ALA A 29 -3.34 -11.69 29.90
N SER A 30 -2.63 -10.98 29.01
CA SER A 30 -3.11 -9.71 28.44
C SER A 30 -4.06 -9.87 27.25
N GLY A 31 -4.24 -11.09 26.73
CA GLY A 31 -5.04 -11.34 25.52
C GLY A 31 -4.40 -10.81 24.23
N ALA A 32 -3.13 -10.40 24.28
CA ALA A 32 -2.39 -9.88 23.12
C ALA A 32 -2.02 -10.96 22.08
N THR A 33 -2.28 -12.23 22.40
CA THR A 33 -1.93 -13.41 21.60
C THR A 33 -3.08 -13.93 20.72
N ARG A 34 -4.23 -13.23 20.68
CA ARG A 34 -5.37 -13.64 19.85
C ARG A 34 -4.93 -13.84 18.39
N ASN A 35 -5.40 -14.93 17.78
CA ASN A 35 -5.12 -15.31 16.39
C ASN A 35 -3.65 -15.55 16.03
N ILE A 36 -2.77 -15.75 17.02
CA ILE A 36 -1.38 -16.12 16.83
C ILE A 36 -1.20 -17.56 17.34
N LYS A 37 -0.52 -18.40 16.56
CA LYS A 37 -0.21 -19.76 16.99
C LYS A 37 0.85 -19.73 18.09
N GLU A 38 0.66 -20.52 19.14
CA GLU A 38 1.58 -20.59 20.29
C GLU A 38 3.03 -20.88 19.86
N ALA A 39 3.23 -21.86 18.98
CA ALA A 39 4.55 -22.19 18.44
C ALA A 39 5.21 -21.03 17.68
N GLU A 40 4.42 -20.24 16.94
CA GLU A 40 4.92 -19.06 16.23
C GLU A 40 5.33 -17.97 17.23
N LEU A 41 4.51 -17.75 18.26
CA LEU A 41 4.79 -16.77 19.30
C LEU A 41 6.08 -17.12 20.06
N GLN A 42 6.23 -18.39 20.44
CA GLN A 42 7.44 -18.89 21.11
C GLN A 42 8.68 -18.68 20.24
N GLN A 43 8.60 -19.06 18.95
CA GLN A 43 9.70 -18.86 18.00
C GLN A 43 10.07 -17.37 17.87
N GLN A 44 9.09 -16.48 17.72
CA GLN A 44 9.30 -15.03 17.58
C GLN A 44 9.90 -14.42 18.85
N SER A 45 9.42 -14.81 20.03
CA SER A 45 9.94 -14.35 21.31
C SER A 45 11.38 -14.81 21.55
N SER A 46 11.69 -16.08 21.30
CA SER A 46 13.05 -16.61 21.44
C SER A 46 14.02 -15.96 20.46
N GLU A 47 13.62 -15.81 19.19
CA GLU A 47 14.45 -15.16 18.16
C GLU A 47 14.72 -13.70 18.50
N LEU A 48 13.68 -12.92 18.86
CA LEU A 48 13.87 -11.52 19.20
C LEU A 48 14.79 -11.34 20.41
N LEU A 49 14.61 -12.13 21.47
CA LEU A 49 15.45 -12.03 22.66
C LEU A 49 16.90 -12.41 22.35
N ASN A 50 17.11 -13.44 21.53
CA ASN A 50 18.45 -13.84 21.09
C ASN A 50 19.15 -12.71 20.32
N GLN A 51 18.50 -12.15 19.29
CA GLN A 51 19.06 -11.04 18.51
C GLN A 51 19.29 -9.79 19.36
N LEU A 52 18.40 -9.53 20.32
CA LEU A 52 18.56 -8.42 21.27
C LEU A 52 19.82 -8.60 22.12
N ILE A 53 20.07 -9.79 22.67
CA ILE A 53 21.26 -10.08 23.48
C ILE A 53 22.52 -9.93 22.62
N ILE A 54 22.53 -10.47 21.39
CA ILE A 54 23.68 -10.35 20.46
C ILE A 54 23.97 -8.88 20.13
N ALA A 55 22.93 -8.08 19.87
CA ALA A 55 23.10 -6.65 19.64
C ALA A 55 23.68 -5.96 20.89
N LEU A 56 23.18 -6.27 22.08
CA LEU A 56 23.68 -5.69 23.33
C LEU A 56 25.15 -6.06 23.64
N GLU A 57 25.60 -7.26 23.29
CA GLU A 57 27.00 -7.67 23.44
C GLU A 57 27.95 -6.90 22.52
N THR A 58 27.48 -6.49 21.34
CA THR A 58 28.31 -5.88 20.29
C THR A 58 28.19 -4.35 20.20
N CYS A 59 27.18 -3.77 20.85
CA CYS A 59 26.88 -2.35 20.77
C CYS A 59 27.67 -1.52 21.78
N GLN A 60 28.23 -0.40 21.30
CA GLN A 60 28.73 0.67 22.18
C GLN A 60 27.67 1.75 22.45
N THR A 61 26.59 1.77 21.66
CA THR A 61 25.50 2.75 21.79
C THR A 61 24.13 2.07 21.63
N HIS A 62 23.14 2.53 22.37
CA HIS A 62 21.75 2.05 22.29
C HIS A 62 20.93 2.68 21.16
N ASN A 63 21.61 3.22 20.14
CA ASN A 63 20.91 3.77 18.98
C ASN A 63 20.49 2.62 18.05
N ILE A 64 19.21 2.25 18.10
CA ILE A 64 18.63 1.18 17.29
C ILE A 64 18.73 1.42 15.77
N ALA A 65 19.11 2.63 15.33
CA ALA A 65 19.39 2.92 13.91
C ALA A 65 20.75 2.38 13.44
N GLY A 66 21.66 2.03 14.37
CA GLY A 66 22.99 1.52 14.08
C GLY A 66 22.99 0.17 13.35
N SER A 67 24.11 -0.17 12.70
CA SER A 67 24.25 -1.41 11.94
C SER A 67 24.19 -2.66 12.82
N GLN A 68 24.61 -2.55 14.08
CA GLN A 68 24.56 -3.65 15.07
C GLN A 68 23.12 -4.08 15.41
N TRP A 69 22.15 -3.19 15.19
CA TRP A 69 20.73 -3.44 15.42
C TRP A 69 19.98 -3.90 14.17
N ALA A 70 20.68 -4.20 13.07
CA ALA A 70 20.06 -4.59 11.80
C ALA A 70 19.20 -5.85 11.95
N ASP A 71 19.72 -6.89 12.60
CA ASP A 71 19.00 -8.16 12.76
C ASP A 71 17.78 -8.01 13.68
N VAL A 72 17.92 -7.25 14.78
CA VAL A 72 16.79 -6.90 15.65
C VAL A 72 15.70 -6.18 14.86
N ARG A 73 16.06 -5.15 14.08
CA ARG A 73 15.11 -4.43 13.22
C ARG A 73 14.45 -5.37 12.21
N GLN A 74 15.19 -6.28 11.59
CA GLN A 74 14.63 -7.23 10.63
C GLN A 74 13.59 -8.16 11.29
N VAL A 75 13.84 -8.63 12.51
CA VAL A 75 12.86 -9.42 13.28
C VAL A 75 11.61 -8.59 13.57
N LEU A 76 11.78 -7.35 14.05
CA LEU A 76 10.66 -6.44 14.33
C LEU A 76 9.86 -6.10 13.06
N GLU A 77 10.53 -5.93 11.91
CA GLU A 77 9.88 -5.65 10.63
C GLU A 77 9.04 -6.83 10.16
N LYS A 78 9.58 -8.05 10.22
CA LYS A 78 8.83 -9.28 9.91
C LYS A 78 7.61 -9.44 10.82
N LEU A 79 7.77 -9.17 12.11
CA LEU A 79 6.69 -9.22 13.09
C LEU A 79 5.60 -8.19 12.75
N SER A 80 5.95 -6.91 12.60
CA SER A 80 5.01 -5.84 12.26
C SER A 80 4.24 -6.12 10.97
N HIS A 81 4.91 -6.66 9.94
CA HIS A 81 4.27 -7.01 8.67
C HIS A 81 3.27 -8.17 8.82
N SER A 82 3.67 -9.25 9.52
CA SER A 82 2.78 -10.39 9.81
C SER A 82 1.53 -9.93 10.58
N ARG A 83 1.69 -9.09 11.61
CA ARG A 83 0.56 -8.55 12.38
C ARG A 83 -0.35 -7.65 11.55
N ALA A 84 0.20 -6.84 10.64
CA ALA A 84 -0.60 -6.02 9.73
C ALA A 84 -1.48 -6.86 8.79
N LEU A 85 -0.98 -7.99 8.28
CA LEU A 85 -1.74 -8.90 7.43
C LEU A 85 -2.84 -9.66 8.18
N LEU A 86 -2.59 -9.99 9.46
CA LEU A 86 -3.58 -10.64 10.33
C LEU A 86 -4.66 -9.69 10.86
N GLY A 87 -4.62 -8.41 10.50
CA GLY A 87 -5.61 -7.40 10.90
C GLY A 87 -5.49 -6.93 12.36
N HIS A 88 -4.33 -7.13 12.98
CA HIS A 88 -4.05 -6.59 14.32
C HIS A 88 -3.91 -5.06 14.23
N ASP A 89 -3.94 -4.38 15.38
CA ASP A 89 -3.61 -2.97 15.46
C ASP A 89 -2.12 -2.73 15.84
N SER A 90 -1.69 -1.47 15.70
CA SER A 90 -0.32 -1.07 16.04
C SER A 90 -0.04 -1.17 17.55
N HIS A 91 -1.07 -1.04 18.39
CA HIS A 91 -0.93 -1.11 19.84
C HIS A 91 -0.61 -2.54 20.29
N GLN A 92 -1.29 -3.55 19.76
CA GLN A 92 -1.01 -4.97 20.02
C GLN A 92 0.42 -5.34 19.61
N THR A 93 0.89 -4.80 18.49
CA THR A 93 2.25 -5.02 18.00
C THR A 93 3.30 -4.41 18.95
N ALA A 94 3.07 -3.19 19.43
CA ALA A 94 3.97 -2.54 20.40
C ALA A 94 3.92 -3.20 21.78
N HIS A 95 2.73 -3.62 22.21
CA HIS A 95 2.51 -4.30 23.48
C HIS A 95 3.30 -5.62 23.58
N PHE A 96 3.49 -6.31 22.45
CA PHE A 96 4.40 -7.46 22.38
C PHE A 96 5.78 -7.11 22.95
N ILE A 97 6.37 -5.99 22.51
CA ILE A 97 7.67 -5.49 23.00
C ILE A 97 7.58 -5.00 24.45
N PHE A 98 6.54 -4.25 24.81
CA PHE A 98 6.43 -3.71 26.16
C PHE A 98 6.20 -4.77 27.24
N ALA A 99 5.57 -5.89 26.89
CA ALA A 99 5.42 -7.03 27.80
C ALA A 99 6.78 -7.62 28.24
N LEU A 100 7.85 -7.42 27.45
CA LEU A 100 9.22 -7.84 27.79
C LEU A 100 9.81 -7.03 28.97
N LYS A 101 9.25 -5.86 29.32
CA LYS A 101 9.73 -5.04 30.45
C LYS A 101 9.72 -5.81 31.77
N ARG A 102 8.61 -6.48 32.09
CA ARG A 102 8.45 -7.20 33.38
C ARG A 102 9.52 -8.28 33.60
N PRO A 103 9.72 -9.25 32.69
CA PRO A 103 10.72 -10.30 32.90
C PRO A 103 12.15 -9.74 32.92
N LEU A 104 12.50 -8.78 32.07
CA LEU A 104 13.84 -8.17 32.12
C LEU A 104 14.08 -7.40 33.43
N PHE A 105 13.06 -6.71 33.93
CA PHE A 105 13.17 -5.97 35.21
C PHE A 105 13.33 -6.93 36.39
N ALA A 106 12.63 -8.08 36.38
CA ALA A 106 12.80 -9.10 37.42
C ALA A 106 14.24 -9.66 37.43
N VAL A 107 14.82 -9.91 36.25
CA VAL A 107 16.22 -10.36 36.14
C VAL A 107 17.20 -9.30 36.66
N LEU A 108 16.99 -8.02 36.31
CA LEU A 108 17.82 -6.91 36.81
C LEU A 108 17.71 -6.74 38.32
N GLN A 109 16.49 -6.81 38.89
CA GLN A 109 16.28 -6.72 40.34
C GLN A 109 17.03 -7.80 41.10
N ALA A 110 17.07 -9.03 40.57
CA ALA A 110 17.85 -10.11 41.15
C ALA A 110 19.37 -9.87 41.00
N ALA A 111 19.82 -9.43 39.83
CA ALA A 111 21.25 -9.23 39.54
C ALA A 111 21.87 -8.06 40.34
N TYR A 112 21.10 -7.02 40.62
CA TYR A 112 21.56 -5.80 41.30
C TYR A 112 20.96 -5.61 42.69
N ALA A 113 20.54 -6.69 43.37
CA ALA A 113 19.87 -6.63 44.68
C ALA A 113 20.67 -5.84 45.75
N SER A 114 22.00 -5.84 45.67
CA SER A 114 22.89 -5.11 46.59
C SER A 114 23.37 -3.75 46.06
N GLN A 115 22.96 -3.35 44.85
CA GLN A 115 23.49 -2.19 44.11
C GLN A 115 22.34 -1.30 43.58
N PRO A 116 21.57 -0.64 44.47
CA PRO A 116 20.32 0.03 44.10
C PRO A 116 20.50 1.22 43.14
N ALA A 117 21.63 1.93 43.22
CA ALA A 117 21.93 3.03 42.31
C ALA A 117 22.15 2.53 40.87
N GLU A 118 22.92 1.45 40.71
CA GLU A 118 23.17 0.82 39.41
C GLU A 118 21.91 0.15 38.86
N LEU A 119 21.11 -0.50 39.72
CA LEU A 119 19.81 -1.05 39.33
C LEU A 119 18.93 0.03 38.67
N ALA A 120 18.83 1.20 39.29
CA ALA A 120 18.01 2.30 38.77
C ALA A 120 18.50 2.77 37.38
N GLU A 121 19.81 2.90 37.19
CA GLU A 121 20.42 3.27 35.90
C GLU A 121 20.15 2.21 34.83
N GLN A 122 20.38 0.93 35.13
CA GLN A 122 20.19 -0.16 34.18
C GLN A 122 18.70 -0.34 33.82
N LEU A 123 17.78 -0.18 34.78
CA LEU A 123 16.33 -0.21 34.52
C LEU A 123 15.90 0.91 33.57
N LEU A 124 16.43 2.13 33.75
CA LEU A 124 16.15 3.25 32.86
C LEU A 124 16.62 2.96 31.43
N LEU A 125 17.87 2.50 31.28
CA LEU A 125 18.44 2.17 29.98
C LEU A 125 17.67 1.07 29.26
N VAL A 126 17.26 0.02 29.97
CA VAL A 126 16.42 -1.06 29.40
C VAL A 126 15.04 -0.54 29.03
N SER A 127 14.44 0.33 29.85
CA SER A 127 13.14 0.93 29.50
C SER A 127 13.24 1.75 28.21
N ASP A 128 14.23 2.64 28.13
CA ASP A 128 14.44 3.52 26.97
C ASP A 128 14.69 2.71 25.69
N LEU A 129 15.45 1.62 25.80
CA LEU A 129 15.68 0.70 24.68
C LEU A 129 14.38 0.05 24.21
N LEU A 130 13.59 -0.53 25.13
CA LEU A 130 12.32 -1.17 24.79
C LEU A 130 11.30 -0.17 24.25
N ASP A 131 11.32 1.07 24.73
CA ASP A 131 10.50 2.16 24.21
C ASP A 131 10.90 2.50 22.76
N GLY A 132 12.20 2.56 22.47
CA GLY A 132 12.71 2.70 21.11
C GLY A 132 12.27 1.56 20.18
N LEU A 133 12.40 0.30 20.62
CA LEU A 133 11.98 -0.88 19.85
C LEU A 133 10.45 -0.90 19.64
N GLY A 134 9.66 -0.59 20.66
CA GLY A 134 8.21 -0.46 20.58
C GLY A 134 7.80 0.60 19.55
N MET A 135 8.40 1.80 19.62
CA MET A 135 8.15 2.86 18.64
C MET A 135 8.56 2.48 17.22
N HIS A 136 9.65 1.71 17.06
CA HIS A 136 10.04 1.17 15.77
C HIS A 136 8.96 0.24 15.20
N THR A 137 8.41 -0.68 16.00
CA THR A 137 7.34 -1.58 15.55
C THR A 137 6.08 -0.83 15.09
N ILE A 138 5.69 0.24 15.79
CA ILE A 138 4.55 1.10 15.42
C ILE A 138 4.80 1.76 14.07
N ARG A 139 5.97 2.37 13.89
CA ARG A 139 6.33 3.06 12.63
C ARG A 139 6.34 2.08 11.46
N THR A 140 6.91 0.91 11.64
CA THR A 140 6.97 -0.11 10.59
C THR A 140 5.59 -0.67 10.27
N PHE A 141 4.76 -0.91 11.28
CA PHE A 141 3.38 -1.34 11.09
C PHE A 141 2.57 -0.32 10.29
N GLN A 142 2.66 0.97 10.64
CA GLN A 142 1.97 2.05 9.92
C GLN A 142 2.39 2.10 8.45
N LYS A 143 3.71 2.08 8.19
CA LYS A 143 4.25 2.03 6.82
C LYS A 143 3.75 0.81 6.04
N SER A 144 3.69 -0.36 6.69
CA SER A 144 3.19 -1.58 6.05
C SER A 144 1.71 -1.44 5.68
N ARG A 145 0.87 -0.89 6.56
CA ARG A 145 -0.55 -0.64 6.26
C ARG A 145 -0.74 0.38 5.15
N GLU A 146 0.02 1.47 5.16
CA GLU A 146 0.00 2.48 4.09
C GLU A 146 0.38 1.86 2.74
N MET A 147 1.40 1.00 2.72
CA MET A 147 1.80 0.30 1.49
C MET A 147 0.72 -0.65 0.98
N VAL A 148 0.04 -1.38 1.87
CA VAL A 148 -1.11 -2.22 1.49
C VAL A 148 -2.25 -1.38 0.92
N ILE A 149 -2.60 -0.27 1.56
CA ILE A 149 -3.65 0.65 1.08
C ILE A 149 -3.30 1.21 -0.29
N LYS A 150 -2.06 1.68 -0.46
CA LYS A 150 -1.58 2.23 -1.73
C LYS A 150 -1.64 1.19 -2.85
N ARG A 151 -1.18 -0.03 -2.58
CA ARG A 151 -1.26 -1.14 -3.54
C ARG A 151 -2.71 -1.47 -3.91
N GLN A 152 -3.61 -1.53 -2.94
CA GLN A 152 -5.04 -1.76 -3.19
C GLN A 152 -5.65 -0.63 -4.04
N GLN A 153 -5.25 0.62 -3.83
CA GLN A 153 -5.67 1.75 -4.66
C GLN A 153 -5.14 1.62 -6.10
N GLU A 154 -3.88 1.25 -6.27
CA GLU A 154 -3.27 1.01 -7.59
C GLU A 154 -3.98 -0.13 -8.33
N GLU A 155 -4.25 -1.26 -7.67
CA GLU A 155 -4.99 -2.39 -8.24
C GLU A 155 -6.43 -1.98 -8.62
N LEU A 156 -7.10 -1.17 -7.79
CA LEU A 156 -8.42 -0.62 -8.12
C LEU A 156 -8.35 0.31 -9.34
N LEU A 157 -7.29 1.12 -9.48
CA LEU A 157 -7.10 2.00 -10.63
C LEU A 157 -6.89 1.19 -11.92
N GLU A 158 -6.06 0.15 -11.89
CA GLU A 158 -5.85 -0.76 -13.04
C GLU A 158 -7.15 -1.46 -13.48
N LEU A 159 -8.01 -1.82 -12.52
CA LEU A 159 -9.30 -2.46 -12.80
C LEU A 159 -10.40 -1.49 -13.26
N SER A 160 -10.20 -0.18 -13.13
CA SER A 160 -11.30 0.80 -13.14
C SER A 160 -11.80 1.26 -14.52
N THR A 161 -11.22 0.82 -15.63
CA THR A 161 -11.64 1.21 -16.99
C THR A 161 -11.05 0.26 -18.03
N PRO A 162 -11.61 -0.95 -18.21
CA PRO A 162 -11.12 -1.88 -19.22
C PRO A 162 -11.40 -1.30 -20.61
N VAL A 163 -10.39 -1.32 -21.50
CA VAL A 163 -10.60 -1.13 -22.93
C VAL A 163 -11.33 -2.38 -23.46
N VAL A 164 -12.54 -2.19 -23.98
CA VAL A 164 -13.41 -3.29 -24.42
C VAL A 164 -13.42 -3.37 -25.94
N LYS A 165 -13.25 -4.56 -26.50
CA LYS A 165 -13.48 -4.79 -27.93
C LYS A 165 -14.98 -4.92 -28.17
N LEU A 166 -15.58 -3.94 -28.86
CA LEU A 166 -17.00 -3.97 -29.21
C LEU A 166 -17.25 -4.75 -30.50
N TRP A 167 -16.31 -4.69 -31.43
CA TRP A 167 -16.36 -5.39 -32.71
C TRP A 167 -14.95 -5.63 -33.25
N GLU A 168 -14.82 -6.44 -34.30
CA GLU A 168 -13.58 -6.45 -35.09
C GLU A 168 -13.29 -5.03 -35.63
N GLY A 169 -12.11 -4.49 -35.34
CA GLY A 169 -11.74 -3.12 -35.70
C GLY A 169 -12.30 -2.00 -34.82
N VAL A 170 -13.10 -2.31 -33.79
CA VAL A 170 -13.73 -1.30 -32.91
C VAL A 170 -13.44 -1.55 -31.43
N LEU A 171 -12.77 -0.60 -30.79
CA LEU A 171 -12.55 -0.55 -29.35
C LEU A 171 -13.44 0.50 -28.69
N ALA A 172 -13.82 0.26 -27.44
CA ALA A 172 -14.47 1.24 -26.59
C ALA A 172 -13.74 1.42 -25.27
N LEU A 173 -13.68 2.67 -24.83
CA LEU A 173 -13.13 3.10 -23.57
C LEU A 173 -14.23 3.81 -22.77
N PRO A 174 -14.89 3.12 -21.83
CA PRO A 174 -15.86 3.74 -20.94
C PRO A 174 -15.16 4.52 -19.83
N MET A 175 -15.49 5.80 -19.67
CA MET A 175 -15.02 6.68 -18.61
C MET A 175 -16.10 6.82 -17.54
N ILE A 176 -15.82 6.35 -16.32
CA ILE A 176 -16.77 6.36 -15.19
C ILE A 176 -16.17 7.09 -14.00
N GLY A 177 -16.93 8.02 -13.41
CA GLY A 177 -16.56 8.74 -12.19
C GLY A 177 -15.77 10.02 -12.46
N THR A 178 -15.02 10.49 -11.47
CA THR A 178 -14.15 11.66 -11.60
C THR A 178 -12.92 11.31 -12.44
N LEU A 179 -12.64 12.12 -13.45
CA LEU A 179 -11.39 12.03 -14.22
C LEU A 179 -10.28 12.71 -13.43
N ASP A 180 -9.48 11.93 -12.70
CA ASP A 180 -8.20 12.40 -12.20
C ASP A 180 -7.09 12.22 -13.26
N SER A 181 -6.01 13.01 -13.14
CA SER A 181 -4.95 13.06 -14.15
C SER A 181 -4.14 11.77 -14.25
N GLN A 182 -3.93 11.05 -13.14
CA GLN A 182 -3.18 9.79 -13.12
C GLN A 182 -3.96 8.67 -13.82
N ARG A 183 -5.23 8.49 -13.48
CA ARG A 183 -6.12 7.49 -14.08
C ARG A 183 -6.29 7.74 -15.56
N THR A 184 -6.49 8.99 -15.97
CA THR A 184 -6.67 9.33 -17.39
C THR A 184 -5.43 8.99 -18.23
N GLN A 185 -4.23 9.14 -17.65
CA GLN A 185 -2.98 8.75 -18.32
C GLN A 185 -2.87 7.23 -18.49
N VAL A 186 -3.06 6.46 -17.42
CA VAL A 186 -3.00 4.98 -17.47
C VAL A 186 -4.00 4.43 -18.50
N VAL A 187 -5.19 5.01 -18.52
CA VAL A 187 -6.25 4.66 -19.47
C VAL A 187 -5.86 4.96 -20.91
N MET A 188 -5.30 6.13 -21.17
CA MET A 188 -4.82 6.51 -22.50
C MET A 188 -3.74 5.53 -22.96
N GLU A 189 -2.75 5.24 -22.12
CA GLU A 189 -1.67 4.29 -22.45
C GLU A 189 -2.22 2.89 -22.76
N SER A 190 -3.15 2.38 -21.95
CA SER A 190 -3.81 1.10 -22.19
C SER A 190 -4.59 1.06 -23.51
N LEU A 191 -5.33 2.13 -23.83
CA LEU A 191 -6.07 2.25 -25.09
C LEU A 191 -5.13 2.26 -26.30
N LEU A 192 -4.07 3.07 -26.25
CA LEU A 192 -3.11 3.16 -27.35
C LEU A 192 -2.40 1.82 -27.57
N GLN A 193 -2.00 1.12 -26.50
CA GLN A 193 -1.43 -0.22 -26.60
C GLN A 193 -2.42 -1.20 -27.23
N ARG A 194 -3.68 -1.18 -26.78
CA ARG A 194 -4.72 -2.07 -27.32
C ARG A 194 -4.98 -1.81 -28.80
N ILE A 195 -5.01 -0.55 -29.25
CA ILE A 195 -5.17 -0.18 -30.66
C ILE A 195 -4.10 -0.85 -31.52
N VAL A 196 -2.84 -0.84 -31.06
CA VAL A 196 -1.72 -1.50 -31.75
C VAL A 196 -1.89 -3.01 -31.75
N ASP A 197 -2.14 -3.60 -30.59
CA ASP A 197 -2.24 -5.06 -30.43
C ASP A 197 -3.38 -5.66 -31.25
N THR A 198 -4.50 -4.94 -31.37
CA THR A 198 -5.70 -5.41 -32.09
C THR A 198 -5.85 -4.83 -33.49
N GLY A 199 -4.93 -3.96 -33.94
CA GLY A 199 -5.00 -3.27 -35.24
C GLY A 199 -6.32 -2.53 -35.45
N SER A 200 -6.88 -1.95 -34.39
CA SER A 200 -8.24 -1.40 -34.45
C SER A 200 -8.27 -0.02 -35.11
N GLU A 201 -9.14 0.10 -36.11
CA GLU A 201 -9.29 1.32 -36.91
C GLU A 201 -10.10 2.40 -36.20
N ILE A 202 -10.96 2.02 -35.23
CA ILE A 202 -11.86 2.96 -34.56
C ILE A 202 -11.84 2.75 -33.03
N ALA A 203 -11.67 3.85 -32.30
CA ALA A 203 -11.83 3.91 -30.85
C ALA A 203 -13.01 4.80 -30.46
N ILE A 204 -13.89 4.30 -29.58
CA ILE A 204 -15.00 5.04 -29.01
C ILE A 204 -14.69 5.40 -27.55
N ILE A 205 -14.65 6.68 -27.23
CA ILE A 205 -14.50 7.16 -25.85
C ILE A 205 -15.89 7.48 -25.31
N ASP A 206 -16.38 6.70 -24.35
CA ASP A 206 -17.70 6.91 -23.75
C ASP A 206 -17.61 7.69 -22.45
N ILE A 207 -18.04 8.96 -22.48
CA ILE A 207 -18.05 9.85 -21.31
C ILE A 207 -19.43 9.91 -20.63
N THR A 208 -20.33 8.95 -20.91
CA THR A 208 -21.68 8.91 -20.31
C THR A 208 -21.64 8.85 -18.78
N GLY A 209 -20.62 8.19 -18.21
CA GLY A 209 -20.39 8.05 -16.76
C GLY A 209 -19.65 9.20 -16.08
N VAL A 210 -19.37 10.29 -16.81
CA VAL A 210 -18.63 11.46 -16.31
C VAL A 210 -19.62 12.57 -15.92
N PRO A 211 -19.72 12.94 -14.63
CA PRO A 211 -20.74 13.88 -14.17
C PRO A 211 -20.45 15.32 -14.59
N THR A 212 -19.18 15.73 -14.56
CA THR A 212 -18.73 17.09 -14.90
C THR A 212 -17.41 17.04 -15.65
N VAL A 213 -17.25 17.91 -16.64
CA VAL A 213 -15.98 18.11 -17.35
C VAL A 213 -15.45 19.48 -16.95
N ASP A 214 -14.24 19.52 -16.39
CA ASP A 214 -13.51 20.75 -16.13
C ASP A 214 -12.42 20.97 -17.20
N THR A 215 -11.61 22.02 -17.03
CA THR A 215 -10.51 22.35 -17.95
C THR A 215 -9.48 21.24 -18.08
N LEU A 216 -9.10 20.60 -16.97
CA LEU A 216 -8.05 19.58 -16.95
C LEU A 216 -8.54 18.30 -17.66
N VAL A 217 -9.75 17.88 -17.35
CA VAL A 217 -10.41 16.73 -17.97
C VAL A 217 -10.56 16.92 -19.48
N ALA A 218 -11.03 18.08 -19.92
CA ALA A 218 -11.20 18.38 -21.33
C ALA A 218 -9.85 18.36 -22.09
N GLN A 219 -8.79 18.88 -21.48
CA GLN A 219 -7.43 18.81 -22.05
C GLN A 219 -6.93 17.37 -22.17
N HIS A 220 -7.14 16.53 -21.16
CA HIS A 220 -6.74 15.13 -21.22
C HIS A 220 -7.52 14.36 -22.30
N LEU A 221 -8.84 14.58 -22.42
CA LEU A 221 -9.64 13.97 -23.49
C LEU A 221 -9.11 14.32 -24.88
N LEU A 222 -8.77 15.60 -25.12
CA LEU A 222 -8.23 16.04 -26.41
C LEU A 222 -6.84 15.47 -26.70
N LYS A 223 -5.98 15.35 -25.68
CA LYS A 223 -4.68 14.68 -25.82
C LYS A 223 -4.86 13.22 -26.21
N THR A 224 -5.78 12.50 -25.55
CA THR A 224 -6.12 11.11 -25.88
C THR A 224 -6.62 10.98 -27.33
N VAL A 225 -7.56 11.84 -27.75
CA VAL A 225 -8.07 11.85 -29.14
C VAL A 225 -6.95 12.10 -30.15
N THR A 226 -6.04 13.03 -29.86
CA THR A 226 -4.89 13.34 -30.71
C THR A 226 -3.94 12.14 -30.79
N ALA A 227 -3.65 11.50 -29.66
CA ALA A 227 -2.79 10.33 -29.60
C ALA A 227 -3.39 9.15 -30.40
N ILE A 228 -4.69 8.88 -30.28
CA ILE A 228 -5.39 7.85 -31.06
C ILE A 228 -5.21 8.07 -32.57
N ARG A 229 -5.36 9.31 -33.03
CA ARG A 229 -5.15 9.66 -34.44
C ARG A 229 -3.71 9.49 -34.90
N LEU A 230 -2.74 9.81 -34.05
CA LEU A 230 -1.32 9.57 -34.33
C LEU A 230 -1.01 8.07 -34.48
N MET A 231 -1.79 7.20 -33.81
CA MET A 231 -1.71 5.75 -34.00
C MET A 231 -2.42 5.25 -35.27
N GLY A 232 -3.01 6.13 -36.06
CA GLY A 232 -3.72 5.78 -37.30
C GLY A 232 -5.15 5.30 -37.10
N ALA A 233 -5.72 5.47 -35.89
CA ALA A 233 -7.10 5.12 -35.60
C ALA A 233 -8.02 6.37 -35.57
N ASP A 234 -9.25 6.19 -36.01
CA ASP A 234 -10.33 7.16 -35.90
C ASP A 234 -10.90 7.18 -34.47
N CYS A 235 -11.33 8.36 -34.02
CA CYS A 235 -11.89 8.54 -32.67
C CYS A 235 -13.32 9.08 -32.73
N ILE A 236 -14.22 8.46 -31.96
CA ILE A 236 -15.60 8.92 -31.74
C ILE A 236 -15.80 9.14 -30.24
N ILE A 237 -16.42 10.25 -29.84
CA ILE A 237 -16.79 10.50 -28.44
C ILE A 237 -18.29 10.27 -28.26
N SER A 238 -18.70 9.42 -27.33
CA SER A 238 -20.10 9.22 -26.96
C SER A 238 -20.44 9.81 -25.59
N GLY A 239 -21.70 10.14 -25.35
CA GLY A 239 -22.16 10.61 -24.04
C GLY A 239 -21.99 12.11 -23.80
N VAL A 240 -21.79 12.91 -24.84
CA VAL A 240 -21.64 14.37 -24.72
C VAL A 240 -22.97 15.02 -24.36
N ARG A 241 -23.14 15.37 -23.08
CA ARG A 241 -24.32 16.08 -22.57
C ARG A 241 -24.25 17.58 -22.89
N PRO A 242 -25.40 18.31 -22.94
CA PRO A 242 -25.40 19.75 -23.23
C PRO A 242 -24.45 20.58 -22.36
N GLN A 243 -24.38 20.28 -21.06
CA GLN A 243 -23.47 20.96 -20.12
C GLN A 243 -21.99 20.76 -20.48
N ILE A 244 -21.60 19.55 -20.90
CA ILE A 244 -20.23 19.22 -21.30
C ILE A 244 -19.85 19.98 -22.57
N ALA A 245 -20.76 20.01 -23.56
CA ALA A 245 -20.55 20.76 -24.79
C ALA A 245 -20.35 22.26 -24.52
N GLN A 246 -21.17 22.86 -23.65
CA GLN A 246 -21.02 24.26 -23.24
C GLN A 246 -19.66 24.52 -22.59
N THR A 247 -19.20 23.65 -21.69
CA THR A 247 -17.89 23.80 -21.06
C THR A 247 -16.75 23.73 -22.06
N ILE A 248 -16.77 22.78 -22.99
CA ILE A 248 -15.71 22.65 -24.01
C ILE A 248 -15.64 23.91 -24.89
N VAL A 249 -16.80 24.44 -25.31
CA VAL A 249 -16.87 25.68 -26.10
C VAL A 249 -16.41 26.89 -25.27
N HIS A 250 -16.83 26.99 -24.01
CA HIS A 250 -16.46 28.08 -23.12
C HIS A 250 -14.95 28.12 -22.84
N LEU A 251 -14.32 26.95 -22.74
CA LEU A 251 -12.87 26.82 -22.55
C LEU A 251 -12.06 27.12 -23.83
N GLY A 252 -12.73 27.39 -24.96
CA GLY A 252 -12.07 27.68 -26.23
C GLY A 252 -11.35 26.47 -26.82
N LEU A 253 -11.74 25.26 -26.42
CA LEU A 253 -11.11 24.03 -26.88
C LEU A 253 -11.67 23.62 -28.24
N ASP A 254 -10.79 23.41 -29.21
CA ASP A 254 -11.17 23.02 -30.57
C ASP A 254 -11.30 21.50 -30.68
N LEU A 255 -12.52 21.03 -30.98
CA LEU A 255 -12.82 19.64 -31.29
C LEU A 255 -12.83 19.36 -32.81
N GLN A 256 -12.20 20.20 -33.63
CA GLN A 256 -12.19 20.04 -35.08
C GLN A 256 -11.78 18.62 -35.51
N GLY A 257 -12.67 18.02 -36.31
CA GLY A 257 -12.58 16.66 -36.83
C GLY A 257 -13.04 15.56 -35.86
N VAL A 258 -13.32 15.85 -34.59
CA VAL A 258 -13.77 14.85 -33.61
C VAL A 258 -15.27 14.65 -33.76
N VAL A 259 -15.70 13.42 -34.04
CA VAL A 259 -17.13 13.12 -34.18
C VAL A 259 -17.72 12.76 -32.83
N THR A 260 -18.80 13.43 -32.46
CA THR A 260 -19.52 13.18 -31.21
C THR A 260 -20.87 12.52 -31.47
N LYS A 261 -21.31 11.68 -30.53
CA LYS A 261 -22.63 11.04 -30.51
C LYS A 261 -23.25 11.14 -29.11
N ALA A 262 -24.58 11.12 -29.07
CA ALA A 262 -25.32 11.28 -27.81
C ALA A 262 -25.13 10.07 -26.88
N ASN A 263 -25.04 8.85 -27.42
CA ASN A 263 -24.88 7.62 -26.66
C ASN A 263 -23.92 6.63 -27.38
N LEU A 264 -23.52 5.58 -26.66
CA LEU A 264 -22.58 4.57 -27.16
C LEU A 264 -23.16 3.77 -28.35
N ALA A 265 -24.47 3.51 -28.37
CA ALA A 265 -25.11 2.76 -29.46
C ALA A 265 -25.01 3.52 -30.80
N ASP A 266 -25.25 4.84 -30.80
CA ASP A 266 -25.11 5.69 -31.97
C ASP A 266 -23.65 5.80 -32.45
N ALA A 267 -22.69 5.79 -31.51
CA ALA A 267 -21.27 5.76 -31.82
C ALA A 267 -20.86 4.44 -32.46
N LEU A 268 -21.32 3.31 -31.92
CA LEU A 268 -21.07 1.99 -32.50
C LEU A 268 -21.70 1.86 -33.89
N ALA A 269 -22.95 2.31 -34.07
CA ALA A 269 -23.61 2.30 -35.37
C ALA A 269 -22.84 3.11 -36.42
N LEU A 270 -22.27 4.27 -36.04
CA LEU A 270 -21.41 5.05 -36.91
C LEU A 270 -20.09 4.33 -37.21
N ALA A 271 -19.46 3.72 -36.20
CA ALA A 271 -18.21 2.99 -36.36
C ALA A 271 -18.36 1.82 -37.35
N LEU A 272 -19.43 1.02 -37.21
CA LEU A 272 -19.72 -0.07 -38.14
C LEU A 272 -19.91 0.43 -39.57
N ARG A 273 -20.62 1.55 -39.77
CA ARG A 273 -20.78 2.15 -41.12
C ARG A 273 -19.45 2.58 -41.72
N ARG A 274 -18.51 3.10 -40.93
CA ARG A 274 -17.16 3.48 -41.41
C ARG A 274 -16.34 2.27 -41.83
N LEU A 275 -16.54 1.14 -41.17
CA LEU A 275 -15.97 -0.15 -41.57
C LEU A 275 -16.74 -0.82 -42.73
N ASN A 276 -17.68 -0.11 -43.38
CA ASN A 276 -18.56 -0.64 -44.43
C ASN A 276 -19.41 -1.84 -43.99
N LEU A 277 -19.73 -1.94 -42.70
CA LEU A 277 -20.58 -2.96 -42.12
C LEU A 277 -22.02 -2.44 -41.96
N THR A 278 -23.00 -3.32 -42.21
CA THR A 278 -24.43 -3.03 -42.05
C THR A 278 -25.03 -4.04 -41.07
N VAL A 279 -25.77 -3.54 -40.08
CA VAL A 279 -26.54 -4.37 -39.14
C VAL A 279 -27.99 -4.38 -39.56
N SER A 280 -28.53 -5.55 -39.89
CA SER A 280 -29.94 -5.78 -40.18
C SER A 280 -30.56 -6.69 -39.12
N LYS A 281 -31.86 -6.55 -38.91
CA LYS A 281 -32.62 -7.51 -38.09
C LYS A 281 -32.64 -8.85 -38.85
N ALA A 282 -32.32 -9.95 -38.18
CA ALA A 282 -32.53 -11.28 -38.73
C ALA A 282 -34.05 -11.57 -38.77
N ASP A 283 -34.49 -12.22 -39.84
CA ASP A 283 -35.89 -12.61 -40.06
C ASP A 283 -36.40 -13.58 -38.98
#